data_AF-A0A958FLI9-F1
#
_entry.id   AF-A0A958FLI9-F1
#
_cell.length_a   1.000
_cell.length_b   1.000
_cell.length_c   1.000
_cell.angle_alpha   90.00
_cell.angle_beta   90.00
_cell.angle_gamma   90.00
#
_symmetry.space_group_name_H-M   'P 1'
#
loop_
_entity.id
_entity.type
_entity.pdbx_description
1 polymer ?
#
loop_
_entity_poly.entity_id
_entity_poly.type
_entity_poly.pdbx_seq_one_letter_code
_entity_poly.pdbx_strand_id
1 'polypeptide(L)' 'VSFFKKAIEIDPESDIFFDNLAHAYAGLQQYDRAIASVKKAISLNPGDDDYQTHLEELVAH' A
#
# COMPACT_ATOMS: atom_id res chain seq x y z
N VAL A 1 4.48 -6.26 -7.57
CA VAL A 1 4.68 -6.97 -6.27
C VAL A 1 6.15 -7.26 -5.96
N SER A 2 6.87 -8.10 -6.72
CA SER A 2 8.26 -8.50 -6.39
C SER A 2 9.24 -7.33 -6.26
N PHE A 3 9.17 -6.34 -7.16
CA PHE A 3 10.03 -5.14 -7.11
C PHE A 3 9.80 -4.30 -5.86
N PHE A 4 8.54 -4.02 -5.49
CA PHE A 4 8.23 -3.23 -4.29
C PHE A 4 8.64 -3.95 -3.00
N LYS A 5 8.55 -5.29 -2.94
CA LYS A 5 9.07 -6.04 -1.79
C LYS A 5 10.57 -5.87 -1.60
N LYS A 6 11.35 -5.93 -2.69
CA LYS A 6 12.80 -5.65 -2.64
C LYS A 6 13.09 -4.18 -2.29
N ALA A 7 12.28 -3.25 -2.78
CA ALA A 7 12.42 -1.84 -2.43
C ALA A 7 12.19 -1.62 -0.93
N ILE A 8 11.17 -2.27 -0.34
CA ILE A 8 10.88 -2.25 1.10
C ILE A 8 12.01 -2.91 1.92
N GLU A 9 12.67 -3.94 1.40
CA GLU A 9 13.85 -4.52 2.07
C GLU A 9 15.03 -3.54 2.14
N ILE A 10 15.15 -2.62 1.18
CA ILE A 10 16.21 -1.59 1.12
C ILE A 10 15.82 -0.37 1.95
N ASP A 11 14.56 0.07 1.85
CA ASP A 11 13.99 1.19 2.57
C ASP A 11 12.61 0.81 3.14
N PRO A 12 12.56 0.30 4.38
CA PRO A 12 11.33 -0.18 5.01
C PRO A 12 10.45 0.94 5.57
N GLU A 13 10.89 2.20 5.51
CA GLU A 13 10.16 3.35 6.05
C GLU A 13 9.50 4.21 4.96
N SER A 14 9.74 3.90 3.69
CA SER A 14 9.05 4.55 2.57
C SER A 14 7.59 4.09 2.48
N ASP A 15 6.69 4.95 2.91
CA ASP A 15 5.23 4.87 2.73
C ASP A 15 4.84 4.67 1.26
N ILE A 16 5.51 5.38 0.35
CA ILE A 16 5.30 5.29 -1.11
C ILE A 16 5.47 3.86 -1.64
N PHE A 17 6.42 3.08 -1.11
CA PHE A 17 6.60 1.69 -1.57
C PHE A 17 5.50 0.76 -1.09
N PHE A 18 4.91 1.02 0.08
CA PHE A 18 3.78 0.26 0.58
C PHE A 18 2.50 0.57 -0.19
N ASP A 19 2.28 1.83 -0.56
CA ASP A 19 1.15 2.23 -1.37
C ASP A 19 1.22 1.65 -2.80
N ASN A 20 2.38 1.73 -3.45
CA ASN A 20 2.61 1.08 -4.73
C ASN A 20 2.47 -0.46 -4.66
N LEU A 21 2.85 -1.07 -3.54
CA LEU A 21 2.61 -2.49 -3.30
C LEU A 21 1.10 -2.77 -3.16
N ALA A 22 0.34 -1.88 -2.54
CA ALA A 22 -1.12 -1.97 -2.44
C ALA A 22 -1.77 -1.95 -3.84
N HIS A 23 -1.42 -0.97 -4.68
CA HIS A 23 -1.88 -0.92 -6.08
C HIS A 23 -1.53 -2.20 -6.85
N ALA A 24 -0.31 -2.71 -6.69
CA ALA A 24 0.11 -3.94 -7.35
C ALA A 24 -0.66 -5.18 -6.88
N TYR A 25 -1.09 -5.22 -5.61
CA TYR A 25 -1.97 -6.30 -5.11
C TYR A 25 -3.41 -6.14 -5.58
N ALA A 26 -3.92 -4.90 -5.64
CA ALA A 26 -5.25 -4.58 -6.13
C ALA A 26 -5.42 -4.98 -7.60
N GLY A 27 -4.43 -4.68 -8.45
CA GLY A 27 -4.39 -5.12 -9.85
C GLY A 27 -4.34 -6.64 -10.04
N LEU A 28 -3.99 -7.40 -8.99
CA LEU A 28 -4.05 -8.86 -8.94
C LEU A 28 -5.30 -9.38 -8.21
N GLN A 29 -6.25 -8.49 -7.88
CA GLN A 29 -7.47 -8.78 -7.11
C GLN A 29 -7.19 -9.39 -5.72
N GLN A 30 -6.01 -9.13 -5.16
CA GLN A 30 -5.62 -9.57 -3.81
C GLN A 30 -5.92 -8.46 -2.80
N TYR A 31 -7.19 -8.09 -2.66
CA TYR A 31 -7.64 -6.93 -1.89
C TYR A 31 -7.20 -6.96 -0.43
N ASP A 32 -7.25 -8.11 0.25
CA ASP A 32 -6.75 -8.25 1.63
C ASP A 32 -5.29 -7.80 1.79
N ARG A 33 -4.43 -8.17 0.83
CA ARG A 33 -3.01 -7.80 0.82
C ARG A 33 -2.80 -6.35 0.43
N ALA A 34 -3.65 -5.83 -0.47
CA ALA A 34 -3.64 -4.41 -0.82
C ALA A 34 -3.97 -3.55 0.40
N ILE A 35 -5.06 -3.87 1.09
CA ILE A 35 -5.50 -3.19 2.32
C ILE A 35 -4.41 -3.25 3.41
N ALA A 36 -3.78 -4.41 3.60
CA ALA A 36 -2.68 -4.52 4.56
C ALA A 36 -1.49 -3.62 4.21
N SER A 37 -1.19 -3.48 2.91
CA SER A 37 -0.09 -2.65 2.43
C SER A 37 -0.41 -1.15 2.58
N VAL A 38 -1.60 -0.70 2.18
CA VAL A 38 -2.01 0.71 2.32
C VAL A 38 -2.11 1.13 3.79
N LYS A 39 -2.56 0.24 4.68
CA LYS A 39 -2.53 0.48 6.14
C LYS A 39 -1.12 0.69 6.67
N LYS A 40 -0.13 0.04 6.07
CA LYS A 40 1.28 0.25 6.43
C LYS A 40 1.76 1.63 5.96
N ALA A 41 1.39 2.06 4.76
CA ALA A 41 1.64 3.43 4.28
C ALA A 41 1.04 4.49 5.22
N ILE A 42 -0.24 4.35 5.60
CA ILE A 42 -0.92 5.22 6.58
C ILE A 42 -0.18 5.24 7.93
N SER A 43 0.32 4.10 8.40
CA SER A 43 1.04 4.06 9.68
C SER A 43 2.38 4.81 9.65
N LEU A 44 3.00 4.93 8.47
CA LEU A 44 4.27 5.62 8.26
C LEU A 44 4.05 7.13 8.03
N ASN A 45 3.01 7.48 7.28
CA ASN A 45 2.63 8.85 6.97
C ASN A 45 1.10 9.03 7.08
N PRO A 46 0.59 9.26 8.30
CA PRO A 46 -0.86 9.33 8.55
C PRO A 46 -1.51 10.63 8.07
N GLY A 47 -0.71 11.63 7.68
CA GLY A 47 -1.19 12.93 7.22
C GLY A 47 -1.39 13.03 5.72
N ASP A 48 -1.14 11.95 4.99
CA ASP A 48 -1.39 11.88 3.56
C ASP A 48 -2.79 11.33 3.28
N ASP A 49 -3.67 12.22 2.83
CA ASP A 49 -5.07 11.92 2.55
C ASP A 49 -5.23 10.98 1.34
N ASP A 50 -4.22 10.88 0.46
CA ASP A 50 -4.27 9.99 -0.70
C ASP A 50 -4.34 8.52 -0.24
N TYR A 51 -3.64 8.16 0.84
CA TYR A 51 -3.67 6.80 1.37
C TYR A 51 -5.01 6.42 2.01
N GLN A 52 -5.72 7.39 2.59
CA GLN A 52 -7.07 7.16 3.09
C GLN A 52 -8.03 6.92 1.94
N THR A 53 -7.94 7.75 0.89
CA THR A 53 -8.74 7.60 -0.34
C THR A 53 -8.50 6.23 -0.97
N HIS A 54 -7.24 5.80 -1.10
CA HIS A 54 -6.92 4.49 -1.65
C HIS A 54 -7.43 3.34 -0.76
N LEU A 55 -7.38 3.48 0.58
CA LEU A 55 -7.99 2.49 1.47
C LEU A 55 -9.49 2.39 1.27
N GLU A 56 -10.20 3.51 1.11
CA GLU A 56 -11.63 3.56 0.83
C GLU A 56 -11.99 2.88 -0.50
N GLU A 57 -11.19 3.10 -1.55
CA GLU A 57 -11.35 2.41 -2.84
C GLU A 57 -11.21 0.89 -2.70
N LEU A 58 -10.21 0.44 -1.94
CA LEU A 58 -9.95 -0.99 -1.77
C LEU A 58 -11.03 -1.72 -0.97
N VAL A 59 -11.70 -1.06 -0.03
CA VAL A 59 -12.80 -1.67 0.75
C VAL A 59 -14.14 -1.65 0.02
N ALA A 60 -14.26 -0.89 -1.06
CA ALA A 60 -15.45 -0.85 -1.91
C ALA A 60 -15.52 -2.01 -2.92
N HIS A 61 -14.45 -2.82 -3.03
CA HIS A 61 -14.32 -3.98 -3.89
C HIS A 61 -14.45 -5.31 -3.13
#